data_AF-Q1PCF6-F1
#
_entry.id   AF-Q1PCF6-F1
#
_cell.length_a   1.000
_cell.length_b   1.000
_cell.length_c   1.000
_cell.angle_alpha   90.00
_cell.angle_beta   90.00
_cell.angle_gamma   90.00
#
_symmetry.space_group_name_H-M   'P 1'
#
loop_
_entity.id
_entity.type
_entity.pdbx_description
1 polymer ?
#
loop_
_entity_poly.entity_id
_entity_poly.type
_entity_poly.pdbx_seq_one_letter_code
_entity_poly.pdbx_strand_id
1 'polypeptide(L)'
;CRSTIHGSGFYIGDPNLMLAIMGPKVTSYLTEGPAAEKAAERLGSIERGTKIMVEHMTVFPTCSFLPGVNTIRTWHPRGPNEVEVWAFTVVDADAPDDIKEEFRRQTLRTFSAGGVFEQ
;
A
#
# COMPACT_ATOMS: atom_id res chain seq x y z
N CYS A 1 -1.09 17.17 -21.18
CA CYS A 1 -0.96 15.78 -20.68
C CYS A 1 -0.21 15.83 -19.36
N ARG A 2 -0.91 16.01 -18.22
CA ARG A 2 -0.28 15.87 -16.88
C ARG A 2 -0.42 14.41 -16.49
N SER A 3 0.57 13.59 -16.83
CA SER A 3 0.64 12.23 -16.35
C SER A 3 1.04 12.26 -14.87
N THR A 4 0.14 11.82 -13.99
CA THR A 4 0.38 11.51 -12.56
C THR A 4 1.35 10.33 -12.35
N ILE A 5 2.16 10.00 -13.35
CA ILE A 5 3.00 8.80 -13.37
C ILE A 5 4.31 9.13 -12.66
N HIS A 6 4.35 8.84 -11.36
CA HIS A 6 5.60 8.69 -10.61
C HIS A 6 6.01 7.21 -10.68
N GLY A 7 7.31 6.93 -10.76
CA GLY A 7 7.87 5.58 -10.91
C GLY A 7 7.66 4.68 -9.68
N SER A 8 8.74 4.14 -9.14
CA SER A 8 8.71 3.45 -7.84
C SER A 8 9.63 4.17 -6.85
N GLY A 9 9.19 4.25 -5.59
CA GLY A 9 9.97 4.81 -4.49
C GLY A 9 9.46 4.31 -3.15
N PHE A 10 10.36 4.26 -2.17
CA PHE A 10 10.10 3.71 -0.84
C PHE A 10 11.06 4.31 0.19
N TYR A 11 10.72 4.15 1.47
CA TYR A 11 11.60 4.46 2.60
C TYR A 11 12.18 3.16 3.16
N ILE A 12 13.42 3.20 3.66
CA ILE A 12 14.06 2.06 4.33
C ILE A 12 14.22 2.38 5.82
N GLY A 13 13.80 1.44 6.67
CA GLY A 13 14.24 1.38 8.07
C GLY A 13 13.59 2.38 9.03
N ASP A 14 12.62 3.18 8.59
CA ASP A 14 11.83 4.06 9.45
C ASP A 14 10.34 3.70 9.39
N PRO A 15 9.80 2.97 10.40
CA PRO A 15 8.41 2.55 10.43
C PRO A 15 7.44 3.67 10.81
N ASN A 16 7.91 4.85 11.24
CA ASN A 16 7.03 5.88 11.82
C ASN A 16 5.95 6.35 10.83
N LEU A 17 6.29 6.46 9.55
CA LEU A 17 5.32 6.84 8.53
C LEU A 17 4.29 5.73 8.30
N MET A 18 4.72 4.46 8.28
CA MET A 18 3.79 3.32 8.22
C MET A 18 2.88 3.26 9.45
N LEU A 19 3.42 3.50 10.65
CA LEU A 19 2.64 3.57 11.89
C LEU A 19 1.57 4.66 11.84
N ALA A 20 1.90 5.83 11.32
CA ALA A 20 0.94 6.93 11.17
C ALA A 20 -0.17 6.61 10.16
N ILE A 21 0.16 5.92 9.07
CA ILE A 21 -0.79 5.62 7.99
C ILE A 21 -1.64 4.40 8.32
N MET A 22 -1.03 3.29 8.74
CA MET A 22 -1.66 1.98 8.86
C MET A 22 -1.87 1.53 10.32
N GLY A 23 -1.35 2.28 11.29
CA GLY A 23 -1.46 1.94 12.70
C GLY A 23 -0.54 0.80 13.15
N PRO A 24 -0.41 0.59 14.47
CA PRO A 24 0.57 -0.35 15.04
C PRO A 24 0.32 -1.81 14.65
N LYS A 25 -0.93 -2.23 14.51
CA LYS A 25 -1.29 -3.63 14.22
C LYS A 25 -0.84 -4.06 12.82
N VAL A 26 -1.12 -3.26 11.79
CA VAL A 26 -0.68 -3.56 10.42
C VAL A 26 0.83 -3.40 10.28
N THR A 27 1.42 -2.36 10.88
CA THR A 27 2.88 -2.19 10.82
C THR A 27 3.59 -3.38 11.46
N SER A 28 3.17 -3.82 12.65
CA SER A 28 3.71 -5.02 13.29
C SER A 28 3.61 -6.25 12.37
N TYR A 29 2.44 -6.53 11.80
CA TYR A 29 2.24 -7.65 10.87
C TYR A 29 3.22 -7.63 9.67
N LEU A 30 3.53 -6.45 9.14
CA LEU A 30 4.42 -6.29 7.98
C LEU A 30 5.91 -6.35 8.35
N THR A 31 6.28 -6.02 9.58
CA THR A 31 7.69 -5.81 9.97
C THR A 31 8.24 -6.88 10.90
N GLU A 32 7.39 -7.60 11.62
CA GLU A 32 7.78 -8.57 12.64
C GLU A 32 6.91 -9.84 12.63
N GLY A 33 7.42 -10.89 13.29
CA GLY A 33 6.72 -12.16 13.44
C GLY A 33 6.71 -13.05 12.20
N PRO A 34 5.95 -14.17 12.24
CA PRO A 34 6.04 -15.23 11.24
C PRO A 34 5.67 -14.80 9.80
N ALA A 35 4.74 -13.85 9.66
CA ALA A 35 4.34 -13.35 8.35
C ALA A 35 5.47 -12.54 7.68
N ALA A 36 6.13 -11.65 8.44
CA ALA A 36 7.27 -10.88 7.98
C ALA A 36 8.49 -11.77 7.66
N GLU A 37 8.74 -12.80 8.48
CA GLU A 37 9.79 -13.81 8.23
C GLU A 37 9.53 -14.57 6.92
N LYS A 38 8.29 -15.05 6.71
CA LYS A 38 7.87 -15.71 5.48
C LYS A 38 8.01 -14.79 4.26
N ALA A 39 7.66 -13.50 4.40
CA ALA A 39 7.83 -12.52 3.34
C ALA A 39 9.31 -12.32 3.00
N ALA A 40 10.18 -12.16 4.01
CA ALA A 40 11.62 -11.99 3.82
C ALA A 40 12.28 -13.20 3.15
N GLU A 41 11.88 -14.42 3.53
CA GLU A 41 12.33 -15.67 2.89
C GLU A 41 11.96 -15.67 1.41
N ARG A 42 10.69 -15.42 1.07
CA ARG A 42 10.20 -15.43 -0.33
C ARG A 42 10.79 -14.32 -1.18
N LEU A 43 11.05 -13.15 -0.59
CA LEU A 43 11.65 -11.99 -1.27
C LEU A 43 13.18 -12.06 -1.32
N GLY A 44 13.79 -13.06 -0.67
CA GLY A 44 15.23 -13.31 -0.67
C GLY A 44 16.04 -12.26 0.09
N SER A 45 15.42 -11.46 0.95
CA SER A 45 16.09 -10.41 1.71
C SER A 45 15.26 -9.97 2.91
N ILE A 46 15.87 -9.95 4.09
CA ILE A 46 15.29 -9.36 5.30
C ILE A 46 14.92 -7.89 5.06
N GLU A 47 15.76 -7.13 4.37
CA GLU A 47 15.49 -5.72 4.09
C GLU A 47 14.24 -5.55 3.23
N ARG A 48 14.10 -6.34 2.16
CA ARG A 48 12.90 -6.28 1.29
C ARG A 48 11.64 -6.77 1.98
N GLY A 49 11.76 -7.76 2.86
CA GLY A 49 10.62 -8.33 3.56
C GLY A 49 10.12 -7.51 4.74
N THR A 50 10.99 -6.75 5.41
CA THR A 50 10.63 -6.15 6.72
C THR A 50 11.02 -4.69 6.89
N LYS A 51 11.83 -4.12 5.99
CA LYS A 51 12.37 -2.75 6.16
C LYS A 51 11.89 -1.74 5.10
N ILE A 52 11.26 -2.19 4.03
CA ILE A 52 10.65 -1.32 3.03
C ILE A 52 9.33 -0.77 3.59
N MET A 53 9.24 0.55 3.67
CA MET A 53 8.11 1.28 4.25
C MET A 53 7.51 2.23 3.22
N VAL A 54 6.18 2.28 3.17
CA VAL A 54 5.40 3.24 2.35
C VAL A 54 5.86 3.26 0.89
N GLU A 55 5.97 2.09 0.27
CA GLU A 55 6.31 2.02 -1.15
C GLU A 55 5.16 2.55 -1.99
N HIS A 56 5.49 3.28 -3.05
CA HIS A 56 4.56 3.58 -4.13
C HIS A 56 5.12 3.04 -5.43
N MET A 57 4.24 2.50 -6.29
CA MET A 57 4.62 1.99 -7.59
C MET A 57 3.51 2.25 -8.61
N THR A 58 3.91 2.59 -9.84
CA THR A 58 3.01 2.60 -11.00
C THR A 58 3.54 1.69 -12.10
N VAL A 59 2.71 0.75 -12.53
CA VAL A 59 2.88 0.01 -13.78
C VAL A 59 2.19 0.80 -14.88
N PHE A 60 2.98 1.24 -15.86
CA PHE A 60 2.48 2.02 -16.99
C PHE A 60 1.39 1.25 -17.75
N PRO A 61 0.27 1.89 -18.16
CA PRO A 61 0.04 3.35 -18.13
C PRO A 61 -0.62 3.88 -16.85
N THR A 62 -1.50 3.12 -16.20
CA THR A 62 -2.44 3.66 -15.21
C THR A 62 -2.74 2.73 -14.03
N CYS A 63 -1.93 1.69 -13.80
CA CYS A 63 -2.07 0.83 -12.64
C CYS A 63 -1.11 1.29 -11.54
N SER A 64 -1.63 1.85 -10.45
CA SER A 64 -0.83 2.31 -9.31
C SER A 64 -1.19 1.54 -8.04
N PHE A 65 -0.21 1.22 -7.23
CA PHE A 65 -0.41 0.55 -5.95
C PHE A 65 0.62 0.96 -4.91
N LEU A 66 0.26 0.77 -3.65
CA LEU A 66 1.07 1.19 -2.50
C LEU A 66 1.43 -0.03 -1.62
N PRO A 67 2.54 -0.76 -1.87
CA PRO A 67 2.91 -1.90 -1.03
C PRO A 67 3.06 -1.49 0.45
N GLY A 68 2.44 -2.27 1.33
CA GLY A 68 2.33 -2.00 2.77
C GLY A 68 1.03 -1.31 3.16
N VAL A 69 0.56 -0.33 2.39
CA VAL A 69 -0.81 0.25 2.54
C VAL A 69 -1.84 -0.63 1.85
N ASN A 70 -1.43 -1.26 0.75
CA ASN A 70 -2.14 -2.25 -0.06
C ASN A 70 -3.39 -1.76 -0.80
N THR A 71 -3.52 -0.46 -1.06
CA THR A 71 -4.46 0.00 -2.07
C THR A 71 -3.88 -0.19 -3.47
N ILE A 72 -4.73 -0.66 -4.38
CA ILE A 72 -4.49 -0.72 -5.82
C ILE A 72 -5.54 0.16 -6.48
N ARG A 73 -5.12 0.98 -7.45
CA ARG A 73 -6.05 1.75 -8.28
C ARG A 73 -5.71 1.75 -9.76
N THR A 74 -6.77 1.82 -10.57
CA THR A 74 -6.68 2.13 -11.99
C THR A 74 -7.24 3.52 -12.26
N TRP A 75 -6.47 4.32 -13.00
CA TRP A 75 -6.87 5.65 -13.46
C TRP A 75 -7.55 5.54 -14.83
N HIS A 76 -8.87 5.56 -14.89
CA HIS A 76 -9.64 5.46 -16.13
C HIS A 76 -9.81 6.84 -16.78
N PRO A 77 -9.15 7.14 -17.92
CA PRO A 77 -9.28 8.45 -18.55
C PRO A 77 -10.70 8.69 -19.07
N ARG A 78 -11.22 9.90 -18.87
CA ARG A 78 -12.52 10.40 -19.37
C ARG A 78 -12.30 11.69 -20.18
N GLY A 79 -11.35 11.62 -21.12
CA GLY A 79 -10.83 12.79 -21.84
C GLY A 79 -9.61 13.42 -21.14
N PRO A 80 -9.12 14.58 -21.63
CA PRO A 80 -7.86 15.16 -21.14
C PRO A 80 -7.96 15.82 -19.75
N ASN A 81 -9.18 16.09 -19.26
CA ASN A 81 -9.45 16.87 -18.05
C ASN A 81 -10.19 16.10 -16.95
N GLU A 82 -10.52 14.82 -17.19
CA GLU A 82 -11.29 14.01 -16.25
C GLU A 82 -10.72 12.58 -16.18
N VAL A 83 -10.75 12.02 -14.98
CA VAL A 83 -10.35 10.64 -14.70
C VAL A 83 -11.30 10.03 -13.68
N GLU A 84 -11.65 8.77 -13.88
CA GLU A 84 -12.39 7.97 -12.90
C GLU A 84 -11.39 7.05 -12.17
N VAL A 85 -11.48 6.99 -10.84
CA VAL A 85 -10.56 6.20 -10.01
C VAL A 85 -11.27 4.94 -9.54
N TRP A 86 -10.79 3.77 -9.95
CA TRP A 86 -11.26 2.50 -9.44
C TRP A 86 -10.22 1.96 -8.47
N ALA A 87 -10.52 2.00 -7.17
CA ALA A 87 -9.61 1.59 -6.11
C ALA A 87 -10.17 0.42 -5.30
N PHE A 88 -9.30 -0.51 -4.91
CA PHE A 88 -9.61 -1.62 -4.03
C PHE A 88 -8.39 -1.98 -3.17
N THR A 89 -8.62 -2.67 -2.05
CA THR A 89 -7.57 -3.08 -1.12
C THR A 89 -7.30 -4.57 -1.26
N VAL A 90 -6.02 -4.95 -1.29
CA VAL A 90 -5.58 -6.36 -1.26
C VAL A 90 -5.01 -6.72 0.10
N VAL A 91 -5.13 -7.98 0.48
CA VAL A 91 -4.59 -8.55 1.72
C VAL A 91 -4.06 -9.95 1.42
N ASP A 92 -3.09 -10.42 2.19
CA ASP A 92 -2.64 -11.81 2.08
C ASP A 92 -3.81 -12.74 2.40
N ALA A 93 -4.02 -13.76 1.56
CA ALA A 93 -5.17 -14.65 1.68
C ALA A 93 -5.19 -15.41 3.01
N ASP A 94 -4.01 -15.76 3.52
CA ASP A 94 -3.79 -16.45 4.78
C ASP A 94 -3.58 -15.51 5.99
N ALA A 95 -3.69 -14.19 5.81
CA ALA A 95 -3.66 -13.25 6.93
C ALA A 95 -4.82 -13.51 7.92
N PRO A 96 -4.60 -13.31 9.23
CA PRO A 96 -5.68 -13.37 10.23
C PRO A 96 -6.83 -12.40 9.90
N ASP A 97 -8.06 -12.78 10.25
CA ASP A 97 -9.25 -11.99 9.91
C ASP A 97 -9.23 -10.58 10.52
N ASP A 98 -8.65 -10.43 11.72
CA ASP A 98 -8.51 -9.13 12.37
C ASP A 98 -7.46 -8.24 11.69
N ILE A 99 -6.43 -8.82 11.07
CA ILE A 99 -5.48 -8.08 10.22
C ILE A 99 -6.16 -7.63 8.93
N LYS A 100 -6.95 -8.50 8.29
CA LYS A 100 -7.72 -8.15 7.08
C LYS A 100 -8.69 -6.99 7.34
N GLU A 101 -9.42 -7.04 8.46
CA GLU A 101 -10.32 -5.96 8.87
C GLU A 101 -9.57 -4.67 9.19
N GLU A 102 -8.38 -4.76 9.82
CA GLU A 102 -7.55 -3.59 10.08
C GLU A 102 -7.09 -2.92 8.78
N PHE A 103 -6.60 -3.70 7.81
CA PHE A 103 -6.29 -3.18 6.46
C PHE A 103 -7.48 -2.45 5.83
N ARG A 104 -8.68 -3.03 5.90
CA ARG A 104 -9.90 -2.40 5.36
C ARG A 104 -10.19 -1.05 6.02
N ARG A 105 -10.10 -0.96 7.34
CA ARG A 105 -10.35 0.30 8.08
C ARG A 105 -9.32 1.37 7.76
N GLN A 106 -8.04 0.98 7.75
CA GLN A 106 -6.93 1.91 7.56
C GLN A 106 -6.89 2.46 6.13
N THR A 107 -7.08 1.59 5.12
CA THR A 107 -7.15 2.02 3.71
C THR A 107 -8.34 2.93 3.44
N LEU A 108 -9.53 2.61 3.98
CA LEU A 108 -10.69 3.51 3.87
C LEU A 108 -10.44 4.88 4.52
N ARG A 109 -9.77 4.92 5.67
CA ARG A 109 -9.43 6.17 6.37
C ARG A 109 -8.47 7.05 5.57
N THR A 110 -7.58 6.45 4.78
CA THR A 110 -6.41 7.13 4.20
C THR A 110 -6.54 7.36 2.71
N PHE A 111 -6.65 6.29 1.92
CA PHE A 111 -6.62 6.27 0.46
C PHE A 111 -7.95 5.79 -0.11
N SER A 112 -8.99 6.57 0.17
CA SER A 112 -10.32 6.43 -0.41
C SER A 112 -10.84 7.81 -0.82
N ALA A 113 -11.99 7.87 -1.48
CA ALA A 113 -12.57 9.15 -1.94
C ALA A 113 -12.81 10.17 -0.82
N GLY A 114 -12.99 9.72 0.43
CA GLY A 114 -13.09 10.60 1.61
C GLY A 114 -11.91 10.46 2.58
N GLY A 115 -10.84 9.79 2.14
CA GLY A 115 -9.68 9.47 2.96
C GLY A 115 -8.80 10.69 3.18
N VAL A 116 -8.14 10.76 4.33
CA VAL A 116 -7.37 11.95 4.75
C VAL A 116 -6.18 12.30 3.84
N PHE A 117 -5.77 11.42 2.94
CA PHE A 117 -4.66 11.66 1.99
C PHE A 117 -5.09 11.85 0.53
N GLU A 118 -6.34 11.53 0.16
CA GLU A 118 -6.78 11.48 -1.26
C GLU A 118 -8.01 12.38 -1.52
N GLN A 119 -8.24 13.40 -0.67
CA GLN A 119 -9.30 14.42 -0.81
C GLN A 119 -9.15 15.31 -2.06
#